data_AF-A0A194Q294-F1
#
_entry.id   AF-A0A194Q294-F1
#
_cell.length_a   1.000
_cell.length_b   1.000
_cell.length_c   1.000
_cell.angle_alpha   90.00
_cell.angle_beta   90.00
_cell.angle_gamma   90.00
#
_symmetry.space_group_name_H-M   'P 1'
#
loop_
_entity.id
_entity.type
_entity.pdbx_description
1 polymer ?
#
loop_
_entity_poly.entity_id
_entity_poly.type
_entity_poly.pdbx_seq_one_letter_code
_entity_poly.pdbx_strand_id
1 'polypeptide(L)'
;MSGIADSRTCAPRKREITALLTDRAFLFQLESDNERAVACNGTRAHYNLSLIWKLYGALGRRGGRVVGGDLQSGSAAFRVAALLPVAESFRFAIDLRTHTSGLAAPQLLFSHWEVINIDPFWQPRTEEEYLHWGEKWDGVNRAKAYVDMVRARKGLATDRQLVLHAEKQRTLSKKK
;
A
#
# COMPACT_ATOMS: atom_id res chain seq x y z
N MET A 1 8.74 -53.45 6.88
CA MET A 1 9.62 -52.52 6.14
C MET A 1 8.73 -51.45 5.55
N SER A 2 9.00 -50.23 5.97
CA SER A 2 8.13 -49.05 5.94
C SER A 2 8.23 -48.24 4.64
N GLY A 3 7.14 -47.56 4.28
CA GLY A 3 7.22 -46.20 3.73
C GLY A 3 6.74 -45.99 2.29
N ILE A 4 5.58 -45.36 2.19
CA ILE A 4 4.92 -44.75 1.02
C ILE A 4 5.79 -43.65 0.38
N ALA A 5 5.82 -43.57 -0.95
CA ALA A 5 6.24 -42.36 -1.67
C ALA A 5 5.25 -42.02 -2.79
N ASP A 6 4.34 -41.11 -2.47
CA ASP A 6 3.45 -40.40 -3.39
C ASP A 6 4.28 -39.27 -4.03
N SER A 7 4.40 -39.21 -5.36
CA SER A 7 5.03 -38.07 -6.05
C SER A 7 4.21 -37.63 -7.27
N ARG A 8 3.07 -37.00 -6.97
CA ARG A 8 2.44 -36.05 -7.89
C ARG A 8 3.30 -34.79 -7.93
N THR A 9 4.28 -34.73 -8.83
CA THR A 9 4.81 -33.44 -9.29
C THR A 9 4.07 -33.04 -10.56
N CYS A 10 2.93 -32.37 -10.36
CA CYS A 10 2.29 -31.60 -11.41
C CYS A 10 3.18 -30.38 -11.69
N ALA A 11 3.83 -30.37 -12.85
CA ALA A 11 4.55 -29.18 -13.31
C ALA A 11 3.55 -28.02 -13.49
N PRO A 12 3.82 -26.83 -12.92
CA PRO A 12 2.90 -25.71 -13.04
C PRO A 12 2.77 -25.26 -14.50
N ARG A 13 1.53 -25.07 -14.94
CA ARG A 13 1.23 -24.59 -16.30
C ARG A 13 1.74 -23.16 -16.44
N LYS A 14 2.18 -22.77 -17.65
CA LYS A 14 2.77 -21.45 -17.97
C LYS A 14 1.96 -20.19 -17.53
N ARG A 15 0.72 -20.34 -17.04
CA ARG A 15 -0.08 -19.26 -16.44
C ARG A 15 0.15 -19.06 -14.93
N GLU A 16 0.81 -19.99 -14.24
CA GLU A 16 1.13 -19.89 -12.80
C GLU A 16 2.49 -19.23 -12.54
N ILE A 17 3.38 -19.17 -13.54
CA ILE A 17 4.73 -18.60 -13.39
C ILE A 17 4.69 -17.06 -13.24
N THR A 18 3.69 -16.39 -13.83
CA THR A 18 3.54 -14.93 -13.68
C THR A 18 3.12 -14.49 -12.27
N ALA A 19 2.54 -15.37 -11.45
CA ALA A 19 2.25 -15.07 -10.04
C ALA A 19 3.47 -15.28 -9.14
N LEU A 20 4.33 -16.24 -9.47
CA LEU A 20 5.51 -16.58 -8.66
C LEU A 20 6.72 -15.65 -8.92
N LEU A 21 6.80 -15.01 -10.09
CA LEU A 21 7.85 -14.03 -10.38
C LEU A 21 7.65 -12.69 -9.65
N THR A 22 6.42 -12.34 -9.26
CA THR A 22 6.13 -11.08 -8.57
C THR A 22 6.15 -11.16 -7.05
N ASP A 23 6.17 -12.36 -6.44
CA ASP A 23 6.02 -12.47 -4.97
C ASP A 23 7.29 -12.82 -4.21
N ARG A 24 8.25 -13.55 -4.81
CA ARG A 24 9.46 -13.98 -4.08
C ARG A 24 10.68 -13.08 -4.27
N ALA A 25 10.94 -12.57 -5.47
CA ALA A 25 12.04 -11.63 -5.71
C ALA A 25 11.67 -10.18 -5.31
N PHE A 26 10.42 -9.78 -5.54
CA PHE A 26 9.91 -8.43 -5.30
C PHE A 26 9.84 -8.05 -3.81
N LEU A 27 9.68 -9.05 -2.93
CA LEU A 27 9.63 -8.84 -1.47
C LEU A 27 10.98 -9.08 -0.78
N PHE A 28 11.94 -9.73 -1.43
CA PHE A 28 13.30 -9.90 -0.89
C PHE A 28 14.13 -8.62 -1.04
N GLN A 29 13.88 -7.81 -2.08
CA GLN A 29 14.53 -6.50 -2.24
C GLN A 29 14.04 -5.46 -1.21
N LEU A 30 12.78 -5.57 -0.74
CA LEU A 30 12.25 -4.75 0.35
C LEU A 30 12.74 -5.19 1.75
N GLU A 31 13.45 -6.32 1.84
CA GLU A 31 13.96 -6.89 3.09
C GLU A 31 15.39 -6.42 3.41
N SER A 32 16.13 -5.92 2.41
CA SER A 32 17.50 -5.39 2.59
C SER A 32 17.52 -3.88 2.86
N ASP A 33 16.60 -3.12 2.26
CA ASP A 33 16.53 -1.68 2.45
C ASP A 33 15.34 -1.37 3.37
N ASN A 34 15.65 -1.00 4.61
CA ASN A 34 14.70 -0.49 5.61
C ASN A 34 14.17 0.90 5.23
N GLU A 35 13.98 1.16 3.94
CA GLU A 35 13.88 2.49 3.35
C GLU A 35 12.59 2.60 2.58
N ARG A 36 11.57 3.18 3.23
CA ARG A 36 10.65 4.24 2.76
C ARG A 36 10.05 4.18 1.34
N ALA A 37 10.34 3.20 0.51
CA ALA A 37 10.07 3.17 -0.92
C ALA A 37 8.67 2.63 -1.18
N VAL A 38 7.93 3.35 -2.02
CA VAL A 38 6.61 2.97 -2.48
C VAL A 38 6.61 2.92 -3.98
N ALA A 39 6.07 1.84 -4.52
CA ALA A 39 5.88 1.73 -5.96
C ALA A 39 4.80 2.73 -6.37
N CYS A 40 5.09 3.52 -7.39
CA CYS A 40 4.17 4.50 -7.93
C CYS A 40 3.60 3.97 -9.25
N ASN A 41 2.27 3.87 -9.34
CA ASN A 41 1.57 3.65 -10.59
C ASN A 41 1.32 4.98 -11.29
N GLY A 42 1.73 5.08 -12.54
CA GLY A 42 1.22 6.07 -13.48
C GLY A 42 -0.22 5.76 -13.85
N THR A 43 -1.14 6.58 -13.35
CA THR A 43 -2.52 6.60 -13.81
C THR A 43 -2.63 7.48 -15.04
N ARG A 44 -3.15 6.92 -16.14
CA ARG A 44 -3.60 7.65 -17.31
C ARG A 44 -5.09 7.38 -17.45
N ALA A 45 -5.92 8.41 -17.43
CA ALA A 45 -7.31 8.23 -17.85
C ALA A 45 -7.77 9.37 -18.74
N HIS A 46 -8.88 9.08 -19.43
CA HIS A 46 -9.65 10.03 -20.19
C HIS A 46 -10.87 10.42 -19.35
N TYR A 47 -11.14 11.71 -19.25
CA TYR A 47 -12.21 12.27 -18.43
C TYR A 47 -12.96 13.34 -19.21
N ASN A 48 -14.23 13.54 -18.90
CA ASN A 48 -14.91 14.78 -19.24
C ASN A 48 -14.45 15.90 -18.31
N LEU A 49 -14.34 17.13 -18.82
CA LEU A 49 -13.88 18.30 -18.06
C LEU A 49 -14.67 18.49 -16.75
N SER A 50 -15.99 18.29 -16.80
CA SER A 50 -16.90 18.44 -15.66
C SER A 50 -16.67 17.44 -14.51
N LEU A 51 -15.88 16.37 -14.74
CA LEU A 51 -15.64 15.29 -13.77
C LEU A 51 -14.22 15.29 -13.19
N ILE A 52 -13.36 16.23 -13.62
CA ILE A 52 -11.95 16.31 -13.21
C ILE A 52 -11.82 16.52 -11.69
N TRP A 53 -12.69 17.33 -11.09
CA TRP A 53 -12.64 17.59 -9.65
C TRP A 53 -12.89 16.31 -8.83
N LYS A 54 -13.72 15.38 -9.32
CA LYS A 54 -13.95 14.07 -8.67
C LYS A 54 -12.70 13.21 -8.71
N LEU A 55 -11.95 13.26 -9.82
CA LEU A 55 -10.66 12.59 -9.93
C LEU A 55 -9.67 13.15 -8.91
N TYR A 56 -9.52 14.48 -8.82
CA TYR A 56 -8.58 15.08 -7.87
C TYR A 56 -8.95 14.76 -6.43
N GLY A 57 -10.23 14.75 -6.08
CA GLY A 57 -10.68 14.28 -4.77
C GLY A 57 -10.35 12.80 -4.52
N ALA A 58 -10.56 11.93 -5.52
CA ALA A 58 -10.24 10.51 -5.40
C ALA A 58 -8.73 10.24 -5.28
N LEU A 59 -7.89 10.99 -6.01
CA LEU A 59 -6.43 10.92 -5.94
C LEU A 59 -5.91 11.46 -4.61
N GLY A 60 -6.38 12.63 -4.17
CA GLY A 60 -5.92 13.28 -2.93
C GLY A 60 -6.20 12.44 -1.68
N ARG A 61 -7.38 11.80 -1.60
CA ARG A 61 -7.70 10.85 -0.51
C ARG A 61 -6.68 9.72 -0.39
N ARG A 62 -6.11 9.30 -1.52
CA ARG A 62 -5.18 8.17 -1.63
C ARG A 62 -3.69 8.57 -1.74
N GLY A 63 -3.38 9.83 -1.40
CA GLY A 63 -2.01 10.35 -1.47
C GLY A 63 -1.40 10.39 -2.87
N GLY A 64 -2.24 10.44 -3.91
CA GLY A 64 -1.78 10.57 -5.29
C GLY A 64 -1.32 11.98 -5.63
N ARG A 65 -0.27 12.09 -6.46
CA ARG A 65 0.29 13.36 -6.96
C ARG A 65 0.02 13.49 -8.46
N VAL A 66 -0.55 14.61 -8.87
CA VAL A 66 -0.78 14.89 -10.30
C VAL A 66 0.54 15.38 -10.93
N VAL A 67 0.95 14.76 -12.03
CA VAL A 67 2.17 15.11 -12.76
C VAL A 67 1.86 16.11 -13.87
N GLY A 68 0.73 15.92 -14.55
CA GLY A 68 0.30 16.80 -15.63
C GLY A 68 -1.07 16.40 -16.17
N GLY A 69 -1.66 17.28 -16.97
CA GLY A 69 -2.92 17.03 -17.64
C GLY A 69 -3.00 17.78 -18.95
N ASP A 70 -3.37 17.06 -20.01
CA ASP A 70 -3.45 17.57 -21.37
C ASP A 70 -4.85 17.38 -21.92
N LEU A 71 -5.36 18.38 -22.64
CA LEU A 71 -6.57 18.23 -23.43
C LEU A 71 -6.23 17.52 -24.74
N GLN A 72 -6.95 16.45 -25.05
CA GLN A 72 -6.73 15.73 -26.30
C GLN A 72 -7.27 16.56 -27.48
N SER A 73 -6.39 17.00 -28.38
CA SER A 73 -6.79 17.76 -29.56
C SER A 73 -7.81 16.98 -30.39
N GLY A 74 -8.93 17.62 -30.72
CA GLY A 74 -10.03 17.01 -31.48
C GLY A 74 -11.09 16.27 -30.64
N SER A 75 -10.95 16.19 -29.31
CA SER A 75 -11.97 15.62 -28.42
C SER A 75 -12.18 16.49 -27.17
N ALA A 76 -13.37 16.45 -26.58
CA ALA A 76 -13.64 17.06 -25.28
C ALA A 76 -13.08 16.24 -24.10
N ALA A 77 -12.32 15.17 -24.39
CA ALA A 77 -11.68 14.33 -23.39
C ALA A 77 -10.38 14.96 -22.87
N PHE A 78 -10.30 15.10 -21.55
CA PHE A 78 -9.10 15.50 -20.83
C PHE A 78 -8.30 14.26 -20.42
N ARG A 79 -6.98 14.31 -20.55
CA ARG A 79 -6.08 13.22 -20.13
C ARG A 79 -5.24 13.70 -18.95
N VAL A 80 -5.27 12.96 -17.85
CA VAL A 80 -4.47 13.27 -16.65
C VAL A 80 -3.44 12.17 -16.44
N ALA A 81 -2.21 12.58 -16.18
CA ALA A 81 -1.14 11.74 -15.69
C ALA A 81 -0.94 12.02 -14.19
N ALA A 82 -1.14 11.01 -13.34
CA ALA A 82 -0.89 11.11 -11.92
C ALA A 82 -0.16 9.88 -11.37
N LEU A 83 0.62 10.08 -10.32
CA LEU A 83 1.31 9.04 -9.59
C LEU A 83 0.46 8.65 -8.37
N LEU A 84 0.28 7.35 -8.18
CA LEU A 84 -0.49 6.80 -7.06
C LEU A 84 0.31 5.67 -6.40
N PRO A 85 0.46 5.65 -5.07
CA PRO A 85 1.01 4.51 -4.33
C PRO A 85 0.34 3.19 -4.72
N VAL A 86 1.13 2.15 -5.03
CA VAL A 86 0.61 0.83 -5.39
C VAL A 86 -0.25 0.26 -4.26
N ALA A 87 0.17 0.45 -3.01
CA ALA A 87 -0.59 0.01 -1.84
C ALA A 87 -2.01 0.61 -1.79
N GLU A 88 -2.20 1.86 -2.24
CA GLU A 88 -3.50 2.55 -2.23
C GLU A 88 -4.21 2.50 -3.60
N SER A 89 -3.57 1.94 -4.63
CA SER A 89 -4.16 1.77 -5.96
C SER A 89 -5.24 0.69 -6.04
N PHE A 90 -5.29 -0.21 -5.03
CA PHE A 90 -6.29 -1.27 -5.00
C PHE A 90 -7.71 -0.70 -4.98
N ARG A 91 -8.58 -1.22 -5.85
CA ARG A 91 -9.96 -0.75 -6.07
C ARG A 91 -10.08 0.72 -6.53
N PHE A 92 -9.00 1.43 -6.86
CA PHE A 92 -9.09 2.80 -7.36
C PHE A 92 -9.93 2.90 -8.63
N ALA A 93 -9.76 1.96 -9.56
CA ALA A 93 -10.54 1.94 -10.80
C ALA A 93 -12.05 1.77 -10.56
N ILE A 94 -12.43 0.99 -9.55
CA ILE A 94 -13.83 0.76 -9.19
C ILE A 94 -14.41 2.03 -8.55
N ASP A 95 -13.69 2.57 -7.57
CA ASP A 95 -14.08 3.79 -6.84
C ASP A 95 -14.29 4.97 -7.80
N LEU A 96 -13.35 5.18 -8.73
CA LEU A 96 -13.45 6.24 -9.72
C LEU A 96 -14.63 6.05 -10.67
N ARG A 97 -14.88 4.81 -11.12
CA ARG A 97 -16.05 4.50 -11.97
C ARG A 97 -17.36 4.75 -11.23
N THR A 98 -17.46 4.37 -9.96
CA THR A 98 -18.65 4.62 -9.15
C THR A 98 -18.93 6.11 -9.00
N HIS A 99 -17.90 6.93 -8.74
CA HIS A 99 -18.06 8.38 -8.59
C HIS A 99 -18.36 9.12 -9.91
N THR A 100 -17.97 8.55 -11.04
CA THR A 100 -18.13 9.14 -12.38
C THR A 100 -19.19 8.46 -13.24
N SER A 101 -20.02 7.59 -12.64
CA SER A 101 -21.04 6.80 -13.36
C SER A 101 -20.48 6.00 -14.55
N GLY A 102 -19.22 5.56 -14.45
CA GLY A 102 -18.53 4.79 -15.49
C GLY A 102 -17.92 5.62 -16.62
N LEU A 103 -18.06 6.95 -16.59
CA LEU A 103 -17.55 7.84 -17.66
C LEU A 103 -16.02 8.02 -17.61
N ALA A 104 -15.38 7.69 -16.50
CA ALA A 104 -13.91 7.70 -16.39
C ALA A 104 -13.36 6.26 -16.36
N ALA A 105 -12.38 6.00 -17.21
CA ALA A 105 -11.71 4.70 -17.32
C ALA A 105 -10.21 4.84 -17.03
N PRO A 106 -9.76 4.64 -15.77
CA PRO A 106 -8.35 4.74 -15.41
C PRO A 106 -7.56 3.55 -15.91
N GLN A 107 -6.41 3.83 -16.49
CA GLN A 107 -5.35 2.85 -16.78
C GLN A 107 -4.29 2.99 -15.69
N LEU A 108 -3.99 1.89 -15.01
CA LEU A 108 -2.94 1.80 -14.01
C LEU A 108 -1.73 1.12 -14.65
N LEU A 109 -0.64 1.88 -14.81
CA LEU A 109 0.62 1.38 -15.33
C LEU A 109 1.71 1.59 -14.29
N PHE A 110 2.55 0.58 -14.04
CA PHE A 110 3.70 0.75 -13.15
C PHE A 110 4.70 1.75 -13.76
N SER A 111 5.28 2.62 -12.92
CA SER A 111 6.28 3.60 -13.37
C SER A 111 7.65 3.37 -12.73
N HIS A 112 7.78 3.59 -11.42
CA HIS A 112 9.03 3.52 -10.68
C HIS A 112 8.75 3.41 -9.16
N TRP A 113 9.82 3.31 -8.39
CA TRP A 113 9.80 3.38 -6.92
C TRP A 113 10.17 4.80 -6.47
N GLU A 114 9.42 5.33 -5.51
CA GLU A 114 9.65 6.65 -4.93
C GLU A 114 9.79 6.53 -3.41
N VAL A 115 10.75 7.27 -2.83
CA VAL A 115 10.99 7.28 -1.39
C VAL A 115 9.98 8.21 -0.71
N ILE A 116 9.27 7.69 0.28
CA ILE A 116 8.38 8.44 1.17
C ILE A 116 9.20 9.09 2.27
N ASN A 117 9.16 10.42 2.35
CA ASN A 117 9.84 11.19 3.40
C ASN A 117 9.07 11.18 4.74
N ILE A 118 8.66 10.00 5.20
CA ILE A 118 7.96 9.81 6.48
C ILE A 118 8.63 8.65 7.19
N ASP A 119 9.01 8.85 8.45
CA ASP A 119 9.54 7.78 9.28
C ASP A 119 8.41 6.83 9.74
N PRO A 120 8.45 5.53 9.42
CA PRO A 120 7.43 4.57 9.85
C PRO A 120 7.38 4.32 11.36
N PHE A 121 8.45 4.59 12.11
CA PHE A 121 8.53 4.28 13.55
C PHE A 121 8.45 5.50 14.46
N TRP A 122 8.24 6.70 13.91
CA TRP A 122 8.16 7.92 14.70
C TRP A 122 7.01 7.86 15.71
N GLN A 123 7.37 7.86 16.99
CA GLN A 123 6.47 7.95 18.13
C GLN A 123 7.17 8.82 19.17
N PRO A 124 6.61 9.98 19.58
CA PRO A 124 7.19 10.78 20.65
C PRO A 124 7.13 9.98 21.96
N ARG A 125 8.29 9.78 22.60
CA ARG A 125 8.41 8.97 23.82
C ARG A 125 8.60 9.84 25.06
N THR A 126 9.01 11.09 24.92
CA THR A 126 9.35 11.98 26.03
C THR A 126 8.52 13.26 26.02
N GLU A 127 8.25 13.80 27.20
CA GLU A 127 7.48 15.05 27.38
C GLU A 127 8.15 16.26 26.69
N GLU A 128 9.48 16.27 26.64
CA GLU A 128 10.27 17.31 25.98
C GLU A 128 10.06 17.31 24.45
N GLU A 129 9.94 16.13 23.83
CA GLU A 129 9.65 15.99 22.39
C GLU A 129 8.23 16.46 22.05
N TYR A 130 7.26 16.25 22.95
CA TYR A 130 5.90 16.79 22.80
C TYR A 130 5.89 18.32 22.85
N LEU A 131 6.65 18.91 23.77
CA LEU A 131 6.74 20.37 23.86
C LEU A 131 7.38 21.00 22.60
N HIS A 132 8.35 20.31 22.00
CA HIS A 132 9.10 20.80 20.84
C HIS A 132 8.33 20.69 19.52
N TRP A 133 7.64 19.56 19.28
CA TRP A 133 6.90 19.32 18.04
C TRP A 133 5.39 19.58 18.14
N GLY A 134 4.90 19.99 19.31
CA GLY A 134 3.50 20.35 19.54
C GLY A 134 2.57 19.13 19.66
N GLU A 135 1.27 19.40 19.48
CA GLU A 135 0.22 18.40 19.64
C GLU A 135 0.39 17.26 18.62
N LYS A 136 0.26 16.03 19.12
CA LYS A 136 0.46 14.81 18.35
C LYS A 136 -0.39 14.82 17.08
N TRP A 137 0.24 14.58 15.93
CA TRP A 137 -0.52 14.24 14.73
C TRP A 137 -1.17 12.86 14.94
N ASP A 138 -2.44 12.83 15.33
CA ASP A 138 -3.23 11.60 15.50
C ASP A 138 -3.63 10.93 14.17
N GLY A 139 -3.16 11.47 13.05
CA GLY A 139 -3.36 10.84 11.75
C GLY A 139 -2.56 9.54 11.61
N VAL A 140 -3.15 8.59 10.88
CA VAL A 140 -2.51 7.30 10.61
C VAL A 140 -1.26 7.52 9.75
N ASN A 141 -0.09 7.15 10.29
CA ASN A 141 1.15 7.14 9.53
C ASN A 141 1.08 6.08 8.42
N ARG A 142 0.98 6.53 7.17
CA ARG A 142 0.89 5.66 5.97
C ARG A 142 2.10 4.73 5.86
N ALA A 143 3.30 5.22 6.17
CA ALA A 143 4.52 4.41 6.12
C ALA A 143 4.47 3.27 7.13
N LYS A 144 4.02 3.55 8.37
CA LYS A 144 3.81 2.52 9.41
C LYS A 144 2.79 1.47 8.95
N ALA A 145 1.66 1.91 8.39
CA ALA A 145 0.63 1.00 7.90
C ALA A 145 1.15 0.05 6.80
N TYR A 146 1.99 0.55 5.89
CA TYR A 146 2.60 -0.29 4.85
C TYR A 146 3.55 -1.33 5.45
N VAL A 147 4.40 -0.94 6.40
CA VAL A 147 5.31 -1.85 7.11
C VAL A 147 4.53 -2.93 7.86
N ASP A 148 3.47 -2.55 8.59
CA ASP A 148 2.64 -3.48 9.37
C ASP A 148 1.91 -4.47 8.45
N MET A 149 1.40 -4.04 7.30
CA MET A 149 0.77 -4.94 6.32
C MET A 149 1.75 -5.98 5.75
N VAL A 150 2.99 -5.57 5.47
CA VAL A 150 4.04 -6.49 4.99
C VAL A 150 4.43 -7.46 6.09
N ARG A 151 4.69 -6.96 7.31
CA ARG A 151 5.05 -7.79 8.47
C ARG A 151 3.98 -8.82 8.81
N ALA A 152 2.71 -8.41 8.85
CA ALA A 152 1.60 -9.31 9.11
C ALA A 152 1.49 -10.43 8.07
N ARG A 153 1.69 -10.13 6.78
CA ARG A 153 1.68 -11.14 5.71
C ARG A 153 2.86 -12.11 5.82
N LYS A 154 4.02 -11.61 6.22
CA LYS A 154 5.24 -12.41 6.43
C LYS A 154 5.21 -13.21 7.73
N GLY A 155 4.27 -12.94 8.63
CA GLY A 155 4.22 -13.54 9.97
C GLY A 155 5.29 -12.98 10.91
N LEU A 156 5.85 -11.82 10.61
CA LEU A 156 6.81 -11.11 11.46
C LEU A 156 6.07 -10.43 12.62
N ALA A 157 6.77 -10.23 13.74
CA ALA A 157 6.24 -9.52 14.89
C ALA A 157 5.86 -8.08 14.50
N THR A 158 4.57 -7.76 14.68
CA THR A 158 4.05 -6.39 14.64
C THR A 158 4.02 -5.85 16.07
N ASP A 159 4.06 -4.54 16.23
CA ASP A 159 3.95 -3.81 17.52
C ASP A 159 2.57 -3.98 18.22
N ARG A 160 1.77 -4.95 17.78
CA ARG A 160 0.55 -5.38 18.44
C ARG A 160 0.97 -6.15 19.69
N GLN A 161 0.93 -5.50 20.84
CA GLN A 161 1.12 -6.16 22.14
C GLN A 161 0.09 -7.28 22.31
N LEU A 162 0.52 -8.53 22.10
CA LEU A 162 -0.26 -9.74 22.42
C LEU A 162 -0.40 -9.93 23.95
N VAL A 163 0.60 -9.47 24.71
CA VAL A 163 0.61 -9.49 26.18
C VAL A 163 1.25 -8.19 26.69
N LEU A 164 0.53 -7.39 27.47
CA LEU A 164 1.02 -6.12 28.04
C LEU A 164 2.12 -6.34 29.10
N HIS A 165 2.03 -7.43 29.86
CA HIS A 165 2.98 -7.78 30.91
C HIS A 165 3.31 -9.28 30.88
N ALA A 166 4.44 -9.65 30.25
CA ALA A 166 4.89 -11.04 30.18
C ALA A 166 5.12 -11.67 31.57
N GLU A 167 5.57 -10.86 32.54
CA GLU A 167 5.93 -11.31 33.89
C GLU A 167 4.74 -11.84 34.71
N LYS A 168 3.51 -11.40 34.42
CA LYS A 168 2.32 -11.72 35.21
C LYS A 168 1.54 -12.95 34.70
N GLN A 169 2.05 -13.64 33.68
CA GLN A 169 1.33 -14.73 33.02
C GLN A 169 1.13 -15.95 33.94
N ARG A 170 2.06 -16.22 34.88
CA ARG A 170 1.99 -17.36 35.81
C ARG A 170 1.06 -17.12 37.01
N THR A 171 0.75 -15.86 37.37
CA THR A 171 -0.05 -15.52 38.55
C THR A 171 -1.52 -15.21 38.23
N LEU A 172 -1.88 -14.99 36.96
CA LEU A 172 -3.28 -14.80 36.51
C LEU A 172 -4.16 -16.04 36.70
N SER A 173 -3.60 -17.26 36.52
CA SER A 173 -4.38 -18.51 36.64
C SER A 173 -4.65 -18.95 38.09
N LYS A 174 -3.97 -18.35 39.08
CA LYS A 174 -4.06 -18.76 40.50
C LYS A 174 -5.16 -18.04 41.29
N LYS A 175 -5.89 -17.10 40.69
CA LYS A 175 -7.09 -16.50 41.26
C LYS A 175 -8.31 -16.93 40.44
N LYS A 176 -8.80 -18.14 40.71
CA LYS A 176 -10.13 -18.58 40.31
C LYS A 176 -10.73 -19.40 41.44
#